data_AF-A0A0Q1AEY9-F1
#
_entry.id   AF-A0A0Q1AEY9-F1
#
_cell.length_a   1.000
_cell.length_b   1.000
_cell.length_c   1.000
_cell.angle_alpha   90.00
_cell.angle_beta   90.00
_cell.angle_gamma   90.00
#
_symmetry.space_group_name_H-M   'P 1'
#
loop_
_entity.id
_entity.type
_entity.pdbx_description
1 polymer ?
#
loop_
_entity_poly.entity_id
_entity_poly.type
_entity_poly.pdbx_seq_one_letter_code
_entity_poly.pdbx_strand_id
1 'polypeptide(L)'
;MCHGKNQPLKRIQRCIRALHCPTRWRIIQCIGTEERSTKEIFEQLGLGDGMSMAGLYYHLSALKEAGIVEVASYREVKGGGTPEKVWRLKTRKIVIDLLEEDV
;
A
#
# COMPACT_ATOMS: atom_id res chain seq x y z
N MET A 1 -6.59 7.72 -35.56
CA MET A 1 -6.44 8.41 -34.26
C MET A 1 -7.05 7.53 -33.18
N CYS A 2 -6.25 6.75 -32.46
CA CYS A 2 -6.73 5.76 -31.50
C CYS A 2 -6.97 6.41 -30.13
N HIS A 3 -8.21 6.82 -29.86
CA HIS A 3 -8.60 7.40 -28.59
C HIS A 3 -9.02 6.30 -27.60
N GLY A 4 -8.29 6.16 -26.48
CA GLY A 4 -8.91 6.01 -25.16
C GLY A 4 -9.18 4.63 -24.52
N LYS A 5 -8.86 3.48 -25.12
CA LYS A 5 -9.30 2.15 -24.58
C LYS A 5 -8.25 1.32 -23.81
N ASN A 6 -7.45 1.91 -22.92
CA ASN A 6 -6.44 1.16 -22.14
C ASN A 6 -6.51 1.39 -20.62
N GLN A 7 -7.58 1.99 -20.11
CA GLN A 7 -7.71 2.26 -18.67
C GLN A 7 -7.83 0.98 -17.81
N PRO A 8 -8.61 -0.05 -18.19
CA PRO A 8 -8.73 -1.27 -17.39
C PRO A 8 -7.41 -2.01 -17.26
N LEU A 9 -6.71 -2.21 -18.39
CA LEU A 9 -5.41 -2.88 -18.41
C LEU A 9 -4.37 -2.16 -17.53
N LYS A 10 -4.32 -0.82 -17.61
CA LYS A 10 -3.42 -0.03 -16.76
C LYS A 10 -3.76 -0.18 -15.27
N ARG A 11 -5.05 -0.20 -14.91
CA ARG A 11 -5.51 -0.39 -13.53
C ARG A 11 -5.12 -1.79 -13.02
N ILE A 12 -5.33 -2.82 -13.81
CA ILE A 12 -4.95 -4.21 -13.50
C ILE A 12 -3.44 -4.32 -13.32
N GLN A 13 -2.65 -3.80 -14.27
CA GLN A 13 -1.18 -3.83 -14.20
C GLN A 13 -0.66 -3.14 -12.93
N ARG A 14 -1.25 -2.01 -12.54
CA ARG A 14 -0.90 -1.31 -11.30
C ARG A 14 -1.19 -2.17 -10.07
N CYS A 15 -2.33 -2.85 -10.03
CA CYS A 15 -2.68 -3.76 -8.95
C CYS A 15 -1.71 -4.96 -8.90
N ILE A 16 -1.41 -5.60 -10.02
CA ILE A 16 -0.48 -6.74 -10.10
C ILE A 16 0.91 -6.32 -9.62
N ARG A 17 1.44 -5.18 -10.09
CA ARG A 17 2.75 -4.67 -9.66
C ARG A 17 2.80 -4.47 -8.14
N ALA A 18 1.76 -3.91 -7.55
CA ALA A 18 1.71 -3.69 -6.11
C ALA A 18 1.39 -4.96 -5.28
N LEU A 19 0.70 -5.95 -5.84
CA LEU A 19 0.21 -7.12 -5.08
C LEU A 19 0.97 -8.41 -5.37
N HIS A 20 1.94 -8.45 -6.30
CA HIS A 20 2.70 -9.69 -6.55
C HIS A 20 3.63 -10.13 -5.40
N CYS A 21 3.93 -9.25 -4.44
CA CYS A 21 4.92 -9.51 -3.39
C CYS A 21 4.22 -9.91 -2.08
N PRO A 22 4.55 -11.08 -1.48
CA PRO A 22 3.96 -11.53 -0.22
C PRO A 22 4.13 -10.54 0.94
N THR A 23 5.28 -9.86 1.02
CA THR A 23 5.51 -8.82 2.04
C THR A 23 4.46 -7.71 1.98
N ARG A 24 4.04 -7.29 0.77
CA ARG A 24 3.02 -6.25 0.62
C ARG A 24 1.65 -6.69 1.11
N TRP A 25 1.32 -7.97 0.97
CA TRP A 25 0.13 -8.54 1.61
C TRP A 25 0.23 -8.58 3.12
N ARG A 26 1.39 -8.96 3.68
CA ARG A 26 1.62 -8.91 5.13
C ARG A 26 1.50 -7.49 5.67
N ILE A 27 2.02 -6.49 4.97
CA ILE A 27 1.85 -5.06 5.31
C ILE A 27 0.36 -4.68 5.33
N ILE A 28 -0.40 -5.04 4.29
CA ILE A 28 -1.85 -4.79 4.20
C ILE A 28 -2.59 -5.42 5.39
N GLN A 29 -2.26 -6.68 5.73
CA GLN A 29 -2.86 -7.40 6.86
C GLN A 29 -2.48 -6.77 8.21
N CYS A 30 -1.23 -6.34 8.37
CA CYS A 30 -0.73 -5.66 9.56
C CYS A 30 -1.45 -4.31 9.79
N ILE A 31 -1.68 -3.52 8.74
CA ILE A 31 -2.49 -2.30 8.82
C ILE A 31 -3.95 -2.64 9.14
N GLY A 32 -4.52 -3.63 8.44
CA GLY A 32 -5.88 -4.09 8.68
C GLY A 32 -6.92 -2.98 8.48
N THR A 33 -7.87 -2.88 9.41
CA THR A 33 -8.94 -1.87 9.37
C THR A 33 -8.59 -0.55 10.05
N GLU A 34 -7.48 -0.53 10.79
CA GLU A 34 -7.05 0.61 11.61
C GLU A 34 -5.96 1.43 10.89
N GLU A 35 -5.36 2.35 11.63
CA GLU A 35 -4.16 3.08 11.22
C GLU A 35 -2.95 2.53 11.97
N ARG A 36 -1.79 2.45 11.30
CA ARG A 36 -0.53 1.99 11.90
C ARG A 36 0.62 2.89 11.49
N SER A 37 1.51 3.22 12.43
CA SER A 37 2.75 3.93 12.12
C SER A 37 3.71 3.05 11.34
N THR A 38 4.64 3.64 10.58
CA THR A 38 5.70 2.86 9.91
C THR A 38 6.46 1.99 10.90
N LYS A 39 6.70 2.47 12.13
CA LYS A 39 7.41 1.74 13.18
C LYS A 39 6.58 0.56 13.71
N GLU A 40 5.30 0.77 13.99
CA GLU A 40 4.40 -0.31 14.42
C GLU A 40 4.34 -1.43 13.35
N ILE A 41 4.27 -1.05 12.07
CA ILE A 41 4.31 -2.00 10.95
C ILE A 41 5.64 -2.75 10.92
N PHE A 42 6.75 -2.02 11.07
CA PHE A 42 8.10 -2.61 11.06
C PHE A 42 8.29 -3.63 12.18
N GLU A 43 7.89 -3.28 13.40
CA GLU A 43 7.99 -4.13 14.59
C GLU A 43 7.09 -5.36 14.46
N GLN A 44 5.84 -5.20 14.02
CA GLN A 44 4.88 -6.30 13.91
C GLN A 44 5.21 -7.27 12.77
N LEU A 45 5.80 -6.78 11.67
CA LEU A 45 6.30 -7.65 10.60
C LEU A 45 7.56 -8.42 11.01
N GLY A 46 8.11 -8.14 12.19
CA GLY A 46 9.38 -8.63 12.72
C GLY A 46 9.52 -10.15 12.82
N LEU A 47 9.67 -10.82 11.68
CA LEU A 47 10.11 -12.20 11.57
C LEU A 47 11.01 -12.40 10.33
N GLY A 48 12.29 -12.71 10.59
CA GLY A 48 13.12 -13.60 9.76
C GLY A 48 13.87 -13.04 8.55
N ASP A 49 13.30 -12.10 7.78
CA ASP A 49 13.85 -11.76 6.46
C ASP A 49 14.39 -10.33 6.38
N GLY A 50 15.55 -10.03 6.98
CA GLY A 50 16.47 -8.95 6.57
C GLY A 50 15.92 -7.56 6.20
N MET A 51 14.69 -7.20 6.61
CA MET A 51 14.00 -6.03 6.07
C MET A 51 14.49 -4.78 6.77
N SER A 52 15.04 -3.84 6.00
CA SER A 52 15.42 -2.53 6.51
C SER A 52 14.21 -1.59 6.51
N MET A 53 14.28 -0.51 7.31
CA MET A 53 13.29 0.58 7.25
C MET A 53 13.14 1.15 5.84
N ALA A 54 14.24 1.27 5.10
CA ALA A 54 14.20 1.70 3.70
C ALA A 54 13.42 0.71 2.81
N GLY A 55 13.61 -0.59 3.03
CA GLY A 55 12.83 -1.65 2.36
C GLY A 55 11.34 -1.57 2.67
N LEU A 56 10.96 -1.31 3.93
CA LEU A 56 9.56 -1.10 4.30
C LEU A 56 8.97 0.13 3.59
N TYR A 57 9.70 1.25 3.55
CA TYR A 57 9.26 2.44 2.81
C TYR A 57 9.11 2.18 1.32
N TYR A 58 9.98 1.37 0.71
CA TYR A 58 9.83 0.94 -0.68
C TYR A 58 8.50 0.21 -0.91
N HIS A 59 8.16 -0.75 -0.04
CA HIS A 59 6.90 -1.49 -0.14
C HIS A 59 5.67 -0.61 0.09
N LEU A 60 5.69 0.26 1.10
CA LEU A 60 4.60 1.20 1.39
C LEU A 60 4.39 2.20 0.24
N SER A 61 5.48 2.65 -0.40
CA SER A 61 5.40 3.56 -1.55
C SER A 61 4.74 2.90 -2.74
N ALA A 62 5.13 1.65 -3.07
CA ALA A 62 4.49 0.89 -4.14
C ALA A 62 2.99 0.66 -3.90
N LEU A 63 2.60 0.36 -2.66
CA LEU A 63 1.18 0.23 -2.28
C LEU A 63 0.43 1.57 -2.37
N LYS A 64 1.08 2.68 -1.98
CA LYS A 64 0.51 4.03 -2.04
C LYS A 64 0.30 4.48 -3.49
N GLU A 65 1.28 4.27 -4.35
CA GLU A 65 1.20 4.57 -5.79
C GLU A 65 0.07 3.79 -6.47
N ALA A 66 -0.20 2.57 -6.01
CA ALA A 66 -1.34 1.78 -6.46
C ALA A 66 -2.69 2.24 -5.91
N GLY A 67 -2.70 3.17 -4.94
CA GLY A 67 -3.90 3.64 -4.26
C GLY A 67 -4.47 2.66 -3.23
N ILE A 68 -3.68 1.69 -2.79
CA ILE A 68 -4.11 0.65 -1.84
C ILE A 68 -4.02 1.17 -0.41
N VAL A 69 -2.90 1.80 -0.06
CA VAL A 69 -2.69 2.49 1.22
C VAL A 69 -2.56 4.00 1.00
N GLU A 70 -2.72 4.77 2.06
CA GLU A 70 -2.38 6.19 2.08
C GLU A 70 -1.78 6.60 3.43
N VAL A 71 -1.08 7.73 3.45
CA VAL A 71 -0.64 8.36 4.71
C VAL A 71 -1.85 9.08 5.29
N ALA A 72 -2.32 8.61 6.44
CA ALA A 72 -3.48 9.17 7.13
C ALA A 72 -3.11 10.41 7.94
N SER A 73 -1.95 10.37 8.60
CA SER A 73 -1.46 11.44 9.46
C SER A 73 0.05 11.32 9.68
N TYR A 74 0.59 12.30 10.40
CA TYR A 74 1.93 12.24 10.98
C TYR A 74 1.79 12.25 12.50
N ARG A 75 2.49 11.35 13.18
CA ARG A 75 2.48 11.22 14.63
C ARG A 75 3.79 11.77 15.19
N GLU A 76 3.68 12.76 16.06
CA GLU A 76 4.82 13.32 16.77
C GLU A 76 5.51 12.25 17.63
N VAL A 77 6.84 12.30 17.64
CA VAL A 77 7.65 11.39 18.45
C VAL A 77 8.01 12.09 19.76
N LYS A 78 7.86 11.39 20.89
CA LYS A 78 8.28 11.91 22.20
C LYS A 78 9.77 12.28 22.15
N GLY A 79 10.10 13.54 22.45
CA GLY A 79 11.48 14.04 22.45
C GLY A 79 11.87 14.93 21.26
N GLY A 80 10.92 15.35 20.40
CA GLY A 80 11.16 16.35 19.36
C GLY A 80 11.88 15.82 18.11
N GLY A 81 11.67 14.54 17.77
CA GLY A 81 12.22 13.92 16.57
C GLY A 81 11.37 14.15 15.31
N THR A 82 11.80 13.58 14.18
CA THR A 82 11.02 13.61 12.94
C THR A 82 9.69 12.87 13.13
N PRO A 83 8.54 13.49 12.81
CA PRO A 83 7.23 12.85 12.91
C PRO A 83 7.15 11.57 12.08
N GLU A 84 6.52 10.53 12.64
CA GLU A 84 6.33 9.25 11.98
C GLU A 84 5.10 9.28 11.07
N LYS A 85 5.21 8.69 9.88
CA LYS A 85 4.04 8.47 9.02
C LYS A 85 3.12 7.42 9.61
N VAL A 86 1.83 7.72 9.63
CA VAL A 86 0.76 6.79 9.96
C VAL A 86 0.01 6.43 8.69
N TRP A 87 -0.21 5.14 8.48
CA TRP A 87 -0.76 4.56 7.25
C TRP A 87 -2.10 3.92 7.52
N ARG A 88 -2.99 3.96 6.52
CA ARG A 88 -4.26 3.24 6.53
C ARG A 88 -4.57 2.62 5.18
N LEU A 89 -5.44 1.61 5.15
CA LEU A 89 -6.02 1.13 3.90
C LEU A 89 -6.98 2.16 3.32
N LYS A 90 -6.68 2.58 2.09
CA LYS A 90 -7.56 3.40 1.25
C LYS A 90 -8.53 2.53 0.48
N THR A 91 -8.02 1.46 -0.12
CA THR A 91 -8.80 0.51 -0.92
C THR A 91 -8.87 -0.82 -0.19
N ARG A 92 -10.08 -1.23 0.21
CA ARG A 92 -10.31 -2.52 0.91
C ARG A 92 -10.72 -3.65 -0.02
N LYS A 93 -11.26 -3.32 -1.20
CA LYS A 93 -11.69 -4.29 -2.20
C LYS A 93 -11.30 -3.78 -3.59
N ILE A 94 -10.71 -4.66 -4.38
CA ILE A 94 -10.44 -4.40 -5.80
C ILE A 94 -11.39 -5.30 -6.58
N VAL A 95 -12.21 -4.69 -7.43
CA VAL A 95 -13.09 -5.38 -8.37
C VAL A 95 -12.56 -5.08 -9.77
N ILE A 96 -12.42 -6.13 -10.57
CA ILE A 96 -11.92 -6.07 -11.94
C ILE A 96 -12.98 -6.76 -12.80
N ASP A 97 -13.73 -5.95 -13.53
CA ASP A 97 -14.66 -6.45 -14.54
C ASP A 97 -13.87 -6.74 -15.81
N LEU A 98 -13.94 -7.98 -16.28
CA LEU A 98 -13.23 -8.43 -17.49
C LEU A 98 -14.01 -8.12 -18.76
N LEU A 99 -15.31 -7.87 -18.62
CA LEU A 99 -16.22 -7.44 -19.66
C LEU A 99 -16.75 -6.09 -19.18
N GLU A 100 -16.32 -4.99 -19.81
CA GLU A 100 -17.02 -3.71 -19.66
C GLU A 100 -18.37 -3.91 -20.37
N GLU A 101 -19.38 -4.38 -19.64
CA GLU A 101 -20.75 -4.39 -20.18
C GLU A 101 -21.16 -2.93 -20.37
N ASP A 102 -21.32 -2.52 -21.62
CA ASP A 102 -21.86 -1.21 -21.98
C ASP A 102 -23.28 -1.11 -21.41
N VAL A 103 -23.43 -0.35 -20.31
CA VAL A 103 -24.75 0.08 -19.77
C VAL A 103 -25.12 1.42 -20.38
#